data_AF-A0AA39HBT5-F1
#
_entry.id   AF-A0AA39HBT5-F1
#
_cell.length_a   1.000
_cell.length_b   1.000
_cell.length_c   1.000
_cell.angle_alpha   90.00
_cell.angle_beta   90.00
_cell.angle_gamma   90.00
#
_symmetry.space_group_name_H-M   'P 1'
#
loop_
_entity.id
_entity.type
_entity.pdbx_description
1 polymer ?
#
loop_
_entity_poly.entity_id
_entity_poly.type
_entity_poly.pdbx_seq_one_letter_code
_entity_poly.pdbx_strand_id
1 'polypeptide(L)'
;MAICSLRCRHGGQCRILAGREDIQACACPSEWIGYLCQIENPYLAYYKYKVVLILLTLGAILLPLFLYGYRHREKIGEKLKSVKSIVQEKKREWFPLENKEEEEEISSVSTASTAKDLLLDYSV
;
A
#
# COMPACT_ATOMS: atom_id res chain seq x y z
N MET A 1 34.57 -15.78 37.35
CA MET A 1 33.75 -15.11 36.31
C MET A 1 33.79 -13.63 36.59
N ALA A 2 34.41 -12.83 35.72
CA ALA A 2 34.39 -11.39 35.85
C ALA A 2 32.96 -10.86 35.64
N ILE A 3 32.50 -9.99 36.55
CA ILE A 3 31.14 -9.42 36.51
C ILE A 3 31.24 -8.07 35.83
N CYS A 4 30.41 -7.86 34.79
CA CYS A 4 30.34 -6.59 34.08
C CYS A 4 29.50 -5.60 34.89
N SER A 5 30.11 -4.50 35.35
CA SER A 5 29.47 -3.50 36.21
C SER A 5 29.12 -2.19 35.48
N LEU A 6 29.40 -2.12 34.18
CA LEU A 6 29.16 -0.93 33.36
C LEU A 6 27.65 -0.73 33.10
N ARG A 7 27.14 0.48 33.37
CA ARG A 7 25.75 0.86 33.09
C ARG A 7 25.59 1.33 31.65
N CYS A 8 25.40 0.38 30.73
CA CYS A 8 25.05 0.67 29.34
C CYS A 8 23.63 1.24 29.22
N ARG A 9 23.42 2.17 28.29
CA ARG A 9 22.11 2.79 28.01
C ARG A 9 21.49 2.25 26.71
N HIS A 10 20.20 2.54 26.50
CA HIS A 10 19.47 2.30 25.25
C HIS A 10 19.59 0.87 24.70
N GLY A 11 19.52 -0.13 25.59
CA GLY A 11 19.62 -1.55 25.21
C GLY A 11 21.04 -2.04 24.90
N GLY A 12 22.07 -1.23 25.16
CA GLY A 12 23.46 -1.66 25.07
C GLY A 12 23.79 -2.79 26.05
N GLN A 13 24.64 -3.72 25.62
CA GLN A 13 25.06 -4.87 26.43
C GLN A 13 26.46 -4.66 26.98
N CYS A 14 26.64 -4.83 28.28
CA CYS A 14 27.95 -4.80 28.92
C CYS A 14 28.74 -6.06 28.52
N ARG A 15 29.95 -5.88 28.00
CA ARG A 15 30.86 -6.96 27.60
C ARG A 15 32.25 -6.73 28.18
N ILE A 16 32.89 -7.81 28.59
CA ILE A 16 34.29 -7.83 29.01
C ILE A 16 35.10 -8.29 27.79
N LEU A 17 36.17 -7.57 27.46
CA LEU A 17 36.98 -7.92 26.29
C LEU A 17 37.74 -9.24 26.54
N ALA A 18 37.64 -10.17 25.60
CA ALA A 18 38.38 -11.42 25.68
C ALA A 18 39.89 -11.15 25.74
N GLY A 19 40.56 -11.69 26.75
CA GLY A 19 42.00 -11.48 26.98
C GLY A 19 42.36 -10.24 27.81
N ARG A 20 41.38 -9.41 28.21
CA ARG A 20 41.56 -8.28 29.13
C ARG A 20 40.36 -8.16 30.07
N GLU A 21 40.41 -8.89 31.19
CA GLU A 21 39.34 -8.90 32.20
C GLU A 21 39.15 -7.56 32.92
N ASP A 22 40.15 -6.67 32.84
CA ASP A 22 40.14 -5.31 33.36
C ASP A 22 39.38 -4.32 32.48
N ILE A 23 39.16 -4.64 31.19
CA ILE A 23 38.51 -3.72 30.25
C ILE A 23 37.05 -4.13 30.01
N GLN A 24 36.15 -3.23 30.42
CA GLN A 24 34.71 -3.34 30.17
C GLN A 24 34.28 -2.32 29.12
N ALA A 25 33.38 -2.72 28.22
CA ALA A 25 32.80 -1.87 27.20
C ALA A 25 31.32 -2.19 26.97
N CYS A 26 30.57 -1.23 26.45
CA CYS A 26 29.21 -1.46 25.99
C CYS A 26 29.20 -1.80 24.50
N ALA A 27 28.53 -2.90 24.14
CA ALA A 27 28.12 -3.18 22.78
C ALA A 27 26.81 -2.45 22.49
N CYS A 28 26.87 -1.42 21.66
CA CYS A 28 25.71 -0.59 21.33
C CYS A 28 24.97 -1.09 20.09
N PRO A 29 23.63 -1.01 20.06
CA PRO A 29 22.86 -1.15 18.82
C PRO A 29 23.23 -0.05 17.81
N SER A 30 22.97 -0.28 16.52
CA SER A 30 23.41 0.62 15.43
C SER A 30 22.90 2.07 15.54
N GLU A 31 21.76 2.26 16.19
CA GLU A 31 21.15 3.58 16.43
C GLU A 31 21.86 4.40 17.50
N TRP A 32 22.72 3.79 18.31
CA TRP A 32 23.36 4.44 19.45
C TRP A 32 24.88 4.23 19.42
N ILE A 33 25.62 5.27 19.79
CA ILE A 33 27.08 5.28 19.81
C ILE A 33 27.60 5.84 21.14
N GLY A 34 28.92 5.79 21.31
CA GLY A 34 29.62 6.24 22.52
C GLY A 34 29.87 5.10 23.52
N TYR A 35 30.69 5.39 24.52
CA TYR A 35 31.17 4.38 25.48
C TYR A 35 30.05 3.68 26.27
N LEU A 36 28.95 4.39 26.56
CA LEU A 36 27.78 3.88 27.28
C LEU A 36 26.53 3.82 26.39
N CYS A 37 26.68 3.91 25.06
CA CYS A 37 25.56 4.00 24.13
C CYS A 37 24.63 5.20 24.40
N GLN A 38 25.21 6.32 24.84
CA GLN A 38 24.45 7.49 25.28
C GLN A 38 24.16 8.50 24.17
N ILE A 39 24.84 8.38 23.02
CA ILE A 39 24.74 9.32 21.91
C ILE A 39 23.91 8.66 20.80
N GLU A 40 22.89 9.33 20.30
CA GLU A 40 22.16 8.86 19.11
C GLU A 40 23.05 8.99 17.87
N ASN A 41 23.03 7.98 17.01
CA ASN A 41 23.83 7.97 15.78
C ASN A 41 23.32 9.05 14.81
N PRO A 42 24.13 10.10 14.52
CA PRO A 42 23.68 11.25 13.72
C PRO A 42 23.34 10.86 12.28
N TYR A 43 23.97 9.81 11.74
CA TYR A 43 23.71 9.34 10.38
C TYR A 43 22.31 8.74 10.24
N LEU A 44 21.87 7.97 11.25
CA LEU A 44 20.53 7.38 11.27
C LEU A 44 19.46 8.44 11.52
N ALA A 45 19.71 9.38 12.44
CA ALA A 45 18.81 10.52 12.66
C ALA A 45 18.63 11.35 11.37
N TYR A 46 19.73 11.63 10.66
CA TYR A 46 19.68 12.33 9.38
C TYR A 46 18.89 11.56 8.32
N TYR A 47 19.10 10.24 8.21
CA TYR A 47 18.38 9.41 7.24
C TYR A 47 16.88 9.35 7.56
N LYS A 48 16.50 9.18 8.83
CA LYS A 48 15.11 9.23 9.28
C LYS A 48 14.44 10.54 8.85
N TYR A 49 15.10 11.68 9.10
CA TYR A 49 14.60 12.98 8.66
C TYR A 49 14.47 13.10 7.13
N LYS A 50 15.48 12.64 6.38
CA LYS A 50 15.46 12.66 4.92
C LYS A 50 14.34 11.83 4.32
N VAL A 51 14.08 10.64 4.84
CA VAL A 51 12.97 9.79 4.36
C VAL A 51 11.63 10.46 4.62
N VAL A 52 11.42 11.02 5.82
CA VAL A 52 10.19 11.77 6.13
C VAL A 52 10.01 12.96 5.17
N LEU A 53 11.08 13.70 4.91
CA LEU A 53 11.05 14.83 3.97
C LEU A 53 10.67 14.37 2.55
N ILE A 54 11.23 13.26 2.06
CA ILE A 54 10.91 12.69 0.74
C ILE A 54 9.44 12.24 0.67
N LEU A 55 8.92 11.59 1.72
CA LEU A 55 7.52 11.17 1.75
C LEU A 55 6.57 12.37 1.73
N LEU A 56 6.91 13.44 2.45
CA LEU A 56 6.14 14.69 2.44
C LEU A 56 6.16 15.37 1.07
N THR A 57 7.31 15.44 0.41
CA THR A 57 7.41 16.05 -0.93
C THR A 57 6.68 15.23 -1.98
N LEU A 58 6.82 13.90 -1.95
CA LEU A 58 6.06 13.01 -2.84
C LEU A 58 4.55 13.13 -2.60
N GLY A 59 4.11 13.14 -1.35
CA GLY A 59 2.70 13.37 -1.00
C GLY A 59 2.19 14.72 -1.53
N ALA A 60 2.97 15.78 -1.38
CA ALA A 60 2.62 17.13 -1.85
C ALA A 60 2.54 17.24 -3.39
N ILE A 61 3.27 16.40 -4.14
CA ILE A 61 3.23 16.37 -5.61
C ILE A 61 2.12 15.43 -6.11
N LEU A 62 1.97 14.26 -5.50
CA LEU A 62 0.99 13.27 -5.93
C LEU A 62 -0.45 13.70 -5.63
N LEU A 63 -0.69 14.36 -4.50
CA LEU A 63 -2.02 14.83 -4.13
C LEU A 63 -2.65 15.79 -5.16
N PRO A 64 -1.99 16.88 -5.61
CA PRO A 64 -2.55 17.76 -6.64
C PRO A 64 -2.66 17.07 -8.00
N LEU A 65 -1.75 16.16 -8.37
CA LEU A 65 -1.88 15.36 -9.59
C LEU A 65 -3.13 14.46 -9.54
N PHE A 66 -3.37 13.84 -8.38
CA PHE A 66 -4.54 13.00 -8.16
C PHE A 66 -5.83 13.83 -8.21
N LEU A 67 -5.86 14.99 -7.54
CA LEU A 67 -7.00 15.92 -7.57
C LEU A 67 -7.25 16.48 -8.98
N TYR A 68 -6.18 16.80 -9.72
CA TYR A 68 -6.27 17.24 -11.10
C TYR A 68 -6.84 16.14 -12.00
N GLY A 69 -6.32 14.92 -11.89
CA GLY A 69 -6.82 13.75 -12.61
C GLY A 69 -8.28 13.44 -12.27
N TYR A 70 -8.67 13.59 -11.00
CA TYR A 70 -10.05 13.38 -10.56
C TYR A 70 -11.01 14.38 -11.22
N ARG A 71 -10.68 15.68 -11.19
CA ARG A 71 -11.48 16.72 -11.90
C ARG A 71 -11.54 16.49 -13.41
N HIS A 72 -10.48 15.96 -14.01
CA HIS A 72 -10.46 15.69 -15.45
C HIS A 72 -11.33 14.47 -15.82
N ARG A 73 -11.40 13.45 -14.96
CA ARG A 73 -12.28 12.28 -15.17
C ARG A 73 -13.76 12.66 -15.20
N GLU A 74 -14.20 13.58 -14.35
CA GLU A 74 -15.60 14.05 -14.36
C GLU A 74 -16.00 14.63 -15.73
N LYS A 75 -15.15 15.49 -16.30
CA LYS A 75 -15.40 16.11 -17.62
C LYS A 75 -15.39 15.11 -18.77
N ILE A 76 -14.58 14.05 -18.69
CA ILE A 76 -14.55 12.99 -19.69
C ILE A 76 -15.81 12.10 -19.58
N GLY A 77 -16.30 11.85 -18.37
CA GLY A 77 -17.49 11.02 -18.13
C GLY A 77 -18.75 11.54 -18.81
N GLU A 78 -18.97 12.85 -18.83
CA GLU A 78 -20.13 13.45 -19.51
C GLU A 78 -20.05 13.31 -21.04
N LYS A 79 -18.87 13.52 -21.64
CA LYS A 79 -18.68 13.34 -23.08
C LYS A 79 -18.86 11.89 -23.51
N LEU A 80 -18.46 10.93 -22.69
CA LEU A 80 -18.68 9.50 -22.95
C LEU A 80 -20.17 9.12 -22.91
N LYS A 81 -20.97 9.74 -22.04
CA LYS A 81 -22.42 9.51 -22.01
C LYS A 81 -23.10 9.98 -23.29
N SER A 82 -22.72 11.16 -23.83
CA SER A 82 -23.32 11.67 -25.07
C SER A 82 -22.92 10.86 -26.30
N VAL A 83 -21.67 10.37 -26.37
CA VAL A 83 -21.25 9.49 -27.48
C VAL A 83 -21.99 8.16 -27.42
N LYS A 84 -22.22 7.61 -26.22
CA LYS A 84 -22.93 6.34 -26.05
C LYS A 84 -24.40 6.41 -26.51
N SER A 85 -25.09 7.54 -26.30
CA SER A 85 -26.45 7.74 -26.83
C SER A 85 -26.47 7.85 -28.35
N ILE A 86 -25.53 8.56 -28.96
CA ILE A 86 -25.41 8.67 -30.43
C ILE A 86 -25.12 7.31 -31.08
N VAL A 87 -24.23 6.52 -30.47
CA VAL A 87 -23.91 5.16 -30.96
C VAL A 87 -25.12 4.24 -30.87
N GLN A 88 -25.93 4.33 -29.80
CA GLN A 88 -27.17 3.57 -29.64
C GLN A 88 -28.24 3.95 -30.67
N GLU A 89 -28.34 5.25 -31.00
CA GLU A 89 -29.26 5.74 -32.03
C GLU A 89 -28.85 5.25 -33.43
N LYS A 90 -27.56 5.37 -33.79
CA LYS A 90 -27.05 4.81 -35.05
C LYS A 90 -27.18 3.29 -35.14
N LYS A 91 -27.01 2.56 -34.04
CA LYS A 91 -27.18 1.10 -34.05
C LYS A 91 -28.60 0.68 -34.46
N ARG A 92 -29.63 1.45 -34.07
CA ARG A 92 -31.03 1.22 -34.47
C ARG A 92 -31.31 1.56 -35.94
N GLU A 93 -30.63 2.55 -36.50
CA GLU A 93 -30.72 2.88 -37.93
C GLU A 93 -30.14 1.79 -38.83
N TRP A 94 -29.01 1.20 -38.45
CA TRP A 94 -28.26 0.29 -39.31
C TRP A 94 -28.73 -1.17 -39.21
N PHE A 95 -29.41 -1.55 -38.12
CA PHE A 95 -29.97 -2.90 -37.92
C PHE A 95 -31.47 -2.85 -37.58
N PRO A 96 -32.35 -2.46 -38.53
CA PRO A 96 -33.79 -2.34 -38.28
C PRO A 96 -34.55 -3.68 -38.31
N LEU A 97 -33.93 -4.80 -38.69
CA LEU A 97 -34.66 -6.00 -39.12
C LEU A 97 -34.44 -7.28 -38.29
N GLU A 98 -33.64 -7.27 -37.23
CA GLU A 98 -33.34 -8.51 -36.47
C GLU A 98 -34.23 -8.71 -35.22
N ASN A 99 -35.08 -7.76 -34.85
CA ASN A 99 -35.87 -7.83 -33.61
C ASN A 99 -37.31 -8.36 -33.79
N LYS A 100 -37.62 -9.09 -34.87
CA LYS A 100 -38.96 -9.67 -35.06
C LYS A 100 -39.06 -11.19 -34.95
N GLU A 101 -37.95 -11.91 -34.75
CA GLU A 101 -37.99 -13.39 -34.71
C GLU A 101 -37.57 -14.03 -33.37
N GLU A 102 -37.14 -13.29 -32.34
CA GLU A 102 -36.69 -13.89 -31.07
C GLU A 102 -37.59 -13.64 -29.83
N GLU A 103 -38.80 -13.09 -29.98
CA GLU A 103 -39.76 -12.98 -28.85
C GLU A 103 -40.67 -14.20 -28.66
N GLU A 104 -40.58 -15.25 -29.49
CA GLU A 104 -41.40 -16.47 -29.35
C GLU A 104 -40.70 -17.67 -28.70
N GLU A 105 -39.40 -17.60 -28.35
CA GLU A 105 -38.66 -18.77 -27.85
C GLU A 105 -37.99 -18.61 -26.48
N ILE A 106 -38.48 -17.76 -25.58
CA ILE A 106 -38.05 -17.80 -24.15
C ILE A 106 -39.24 -17.62 -23.20
N SER A 107 -40.32 -18.40 -23.42
CA SER A 107 -41.39 -18.63 -22.43
C SER A 107 -41.21 -19.96 -21.67
N SER A 108 -40.17 -20.72 -21.92
CA SER A 108 -39.94 -21.99 -21.23
C SER A 108 -38.46 -22.26 -21.05
N VAL A 109 -37.90 -21.82 -19.93
CA VAL A 109 -36.88 -22.53 -19.13
C VAL A 109 -36.64 -21.65 -17.89
N SER A 110 -37.67 -21.59 -17.04
CA SER A 110 -37.47 -21.40 -15.61
C SER A 110 -37.15 -22.76 -15.02
N THR A 111 -35.92 -22.98 -14.54
CA THR A 111 -35.61 -23.70 -13.28
C THR A 111 -34.10 -23.96 -13.14
N ALA A 112 -33.63 -23.88 -11.90
CA ALA A 112 -32.26 -24.14 -11.40
C ALA A 112 -31.27 -23.00 -11.71
N SER A 113 -30.52 -22.41 -10.77
CA SER A 113 -30.07 -22.80 -9.43
C SER A 113 -29.43 -21.52 -8.84
N THR A 114 -29.87 -20.88 -7.76
CA THR A 114 -29.74 -21.25 -6.33
C THR A 114 -28.58 -22.17 -5.98
N ALA A 115 -27.34 -21.69 -6.13
CA ALA A 115 -26.21 -22.13 -5.31
C ALA A 115 -25.06 -21.11 -5.38
N LYS A 116 -25.05 -20.11 -4.51
CA LYS A 116 -23.84 -19.29 -4.27
C LYS A 116 -23.70 -18.77 -2.85
N ASP A 117 -24.28 -19.50 -1.89
CA ASP A 117 -24.00 -19.36 -0.46
C ASP A 117 -23.59 -20.73 0.06
N LEU A 118 -22.29 -21.04 0.00
CA LEU A 118 -21.54 -21.99 0.85
C LEU A 118 -20.22 -22.35 0.14
N LEU A 119 -19.14 -22.34 0.94
CA LEU A 119 -17.76 -22.79 0.65
C LEU A 119 -16.82 -21.77 -0.02
N LEU A 120 -16.13 -20.99 0.81
CA LEU A 120 -14.69 -21.21 1.06
C LEU A 120 -14.22 -20.32 2.22
N ASP A 121 -14.48 -20.83 3.42
CA ASP A 121 -13.74 -20.51 4.64
C ASP A 121 -13.09 -21.85 5.03
N TYR A 122 -11.81 -22.08 4.71
CA TYR A 122 -10.86 -22.98 5.42
C TYR A 122 -9.49 -23.11 4.69
N SER A 123 -8.42 -22.96 5.48
CA SER A 123 -7.01 -23.41 5.28
C SER A 123 -6.20 -22.77 4.13
N VAL A 124 -5.01 -22.19 4.34
CA VAL A 124 -3.85 -22.60 5.17
C VAL A 124 -3.20 -21.40 5.86
#